data_AF-A0A449AZX0-F1
#
_entry.id   AF-A0A449AZX0-F1
#
_cell.length_a   1.000
_cell.length_b   1.000
_cell.length_c   1.000
_cell.angle_alpha   90.00
_cell.angle_beta   90.00
_cell.angle_gamma   90.00
#
_symmetry.space_group_name_H-M   'P 1'
#
loop_
_entity.id
_entity.type
_entity.pdbx_description
1 polymer ?
#
loop_
_entity_poly.entity_id
_entity_poly.type
_entity_poly.pdbx_seq_one_letter_code
_entity_poly.pdbx_strand_id
1 'polypeptide(L)'
;MLKKNQLGYLEFLLLLILFLAFGIFLFCCLNFKFNKFSQALIFREDDELWLRNIELIDLQKTKYDIHFQYNNHFYTSFIKIQEIANERIKIENNQLLEIMSQKNLYNLTIFVKLDQVNFIKLLLTFNN
;
A
#
# COMPACT_ATOMS: atom_id res chain seq x y z
N MET A 1 0.50 44.03 41.72
CA MET A 1 -0.76 43.79 40.98
C MET A 1 -0.50 43.55 39.48
N LEU A 2 0.53 42.74 39.12
CA LEU A 2 0.97 42.47 37.73
C LEU A 2 0.67 41.02 37.26
N LYS A 3 0.20 40.15 38.17
CA LYS A 3 0.02 38.72 37.88
C LYS A 3 -1.16 38.40 36.96
N LYS A 4 -2.21 39.23 36.92
CA LYS A 4 -3.45 38.93 36.19
C LYS A 4 -3.28 39.05 34.66
N ASN A 5 -2.48 40.03 34.21
CA ASN A 5 -2.22 40.25 32.78
C ASN A 5 -1.22 39.23 32.20
N GLN A 6 -0.27 38.75 33.02
CA GLN A 6 0.69 37.72 32.61
C GLN A 6 0.04 36.35 32.48
N LEU A 7 -0.93 36.01 33.34
CA LEU A 7 -1.67 34.76 33.25
C LEU A 7 -2.54 34.71 31.97
N GLY A 8 -3.26 35.79 31.66
CA GLY A 8 -4.08 35.86 30.44
C GLY A 8 -3.25 35.79 29.15
N TYR A 9 -2.02 36.33 29.15
CA TYR A 9 -1.11 36.17 28.01
C TYR A 9 -0.68 34.70 27.81
N LEU A 10 -0.40 33.98 28.89
CA LEU A 10 0.00 32.57 28.84
C LEU A 10 -1.16 31.67 28.38
N GLU A 11 -2.37 31.92 28.87
CA GLU A 11 -3.59 31.21 28.43
C GLU A 11 -3.85 31.43 26.93
N PHE A 12 -3.73 32.68 26.46
CA PHE A 12 -3.86 33.01 25.05
C PHE A 12 -2.79 32.32 24.20
N LEU A 13 -1.53 32.31 24.66
CA LEU A 13 -0.43 31.65 23.97
C LEU A 13 -0.64 30.14 23.89
N LEU A 14 -1.11 29.50 24.97
CA LEU A 14 -1.45 28.07 24.97
C LEU A 14 -2.58 27.75 24.01
N LEU A 15 -3.64 28.56 23.98
CA LEU A 15 -4.75 28.39 23.02
C LEU A 15 -4.27 28.55 21.58
N LEU A 16 -3.40 29.52 21.30
CA LEU A 16 -2.82 29.72 19.98
C LEU A 16 -1.97 28.51 19.55
N ILE A 17 -1.13 28.00 20.46
CA ILE A 17 -0.33 26.79 20.21
C ILE A 17 -1.23 25.59 19.95
N LEU A 18 -2.29 25.41 20.74
CA LEU A 18 -3.25 24.32 20.56
C LEU A 18 -3.95 24.41 19.19
N PHE A 19 -4.36 25.62 18.79
CA PHE A 19 -5.00 25.84 17.50
C PHE A 19 -4.05 25.56 16.32
N LEU A 20 -2.79 26.00 16.42
CA LEU A 20 -1.78 25.71 15.41
C LEU A 20 -1.47 24.21 15.34
N ALA A 21 -1.33 23.54 16.49
CA ALA A 21 -1.11 22.10 16.56
C ALA A 21 -2.28 21.33 15.92
N PHE A 22 -3.52 21.75 16.17
CA PHE A 22 -4.70 21.17 15.54
C PHE A 22 -4.71 21.41 14.02
N GLY A 23 -4.35 22.61 13.55
CA GLY A 23 -4.20 22.90 12.13
C GLY A 23 -3.15 22.04 11.44
N ILE A 24 -1.98 21.86 12.07
CA ILE A 24 -0.92 20.96 11.59
C ILE A 24 -1.41 19.51 11.57
N PHE A 25 -2.11 19.06 12.62
CA PHE A 25 -2.68 17.72 12.68
C PHE A 25 -3.67 17.47 11.53
N LEU A 26 -4.59 18.39 11.27
CA LEU A 26 -5.53 18.30 10.14
C LEU A 26 -4.78 18.28 8.80
N PHE A 27 -3.77 19.13 8.63
CA PHE A 27 -2.95 19.14 7.43
C PHE A 27 -2.24 17.79 7.22
N CYS A 28 -1.68 17.21 8.28
CA CYS A 28 -1.11 15.86 8.24
C CYS A 28 -2.16 14.82 7.86
N CYS A 29 -3.32 14.77 8.51
CA CYS A 29 -4.38 13.81 8.18
C CYS A 29 -4.84 13.91 6.72
N LEU A 30 -4.88 15.10 6.14
CA LEU A 30 -5.31 15.32 4.75
C LEU A 30 -4.24 14.92 3.73
N ASN A 31 -2.96 15.17 4.04
CA ASN A 31 -1.87 15.01 3.08
C ASN A 31 -1.09 13.69 3.24
N PHE A 32 -1.21 13.01 4.38
CA PHE A 32 -0.53 11.75 4.60
C PHE A 32 -1.20 10.62 3.80
N LYS A 33 -0.41 9.97 2.95
CA LYS A 33 -0.84 8.88 2.06
C LYS A 33 -0.18 7.58 2.50
N PHE A 34 -0.98 6.52 2.61
CA PHE A 34 -0.53 5.18 2.96
C PHE A 34 -0.50 4.30 1.72
N ASN A 35 0.54 3.49 1.57
CA ASN A 35 0.56 2.45 0.54
C ASN A 35 -0.35 1.30 1.00
N LYS A 36 -1.40 1.01 0.23
CA LYS A 36 -2.20 -0.22 0.43
C LYS A 36 -1.43 -1.39 -0.15
N PHE A 37 -1.37 -2.51 0.57
CA PHE A 37 -0.84 -3.77 0.04
C PHE A 37 -1.96 -4.80 0.04
N SER A 38 -2.00 -5.65 -0.98
CA SER A 38 -2.89 -6.80 -1.05
C SER A 38 -2.06 -8.06 -1.26
N GLN A 39 -2.41 -9.12 -0.53
CA GLN A 39 -1.74 -10.41 -0.65
C GLN A 39 -2.33 -11.18 -1.82
N ALA A 40 -1.48 -11.68 -2.70
CA ALA A 40 -1.88 -12.46 -3.86
C ALA A 40 -0.98 -13.69 -4.03
N LEU A 41 -1.41 -14.64 -4.85
CA LEU A 41 -0.66 -15.83 -5.19
C LEU A 41 -0.28 -15.78 -6.67
N ILE A 42 1.01 -15.93 -6.96
CA ILE A 42 1.49 -16.16 -8.32
C ILE A 42 1.61 -17.67 -8.52
N PHE A 43 1.07 -18.16 -9.63
CA PHE A 43 1.18 -19.53 -10.11
C PHE A 43 1.98 -19.55 -11.40
N ARG A 44 2.82 -20.56 -11.58
CA ARG A 44 3.53 -20.84 -12.83
C ARG A 44 2.88 -22.05 -13.50
N GLU A 45 2.30 -21.84 -14.68
CA GLU A 45 1.64 -22.86 -15.51
C GLU A 45 2.20 -22.72 -16.95
N ASP A 46 2.85 -23.75 -17.49
CA ASP A 46 3.40 -23.79 -18.86
C ASP A 46 4.23 -22.55 -19.28
N ASP A 47 5.21 -22.17 -18.44
CA ASP A 47 6.05 -20.98 -18.58
C ASP A 47 5.32 -19.62 -18.53
N GLU A 48 4.05 -19.62 -18.11
CA GLU A 48 3.27 -18.42 -17.89
C GLU A 48 3.07 -18.17 -16.39
N LEU A 49 2.96 -16.89 -16.03
CA LEU A 49 2.67 -16.47 -14.66
C LEU A 49 1.24 -15.96 -14.54
N TRP A 50 0.55 -16.48 -13.53
CA TRP A 50 -0.85 -16.18 -13.25
C TRP A 50 -1.02 -15.70 -11.83
N LEU A 51 -1.64 -14.54 -11.66
CA LEU A 51 -1.99 -13.99 -10.36
C LEU A 51 -3.41 -14.42 -9.97
N ARG A 52 -3.58 -14.84 -8.71
CA ARG A 52 -4.87 -15.17 -8.09
C ARG A 52 -4.98 -14.56 -6.69
N ASN A 53 -6.18 -14.64 -6.12
CA ASN A 53 -6.51 -14.14 -4.79
C ASN A 53 -6.33 -12.62 -4.65
N ILE A 54 -6.68 -11.87 -5.70
CA ILE A 54 -6.70 -10.42 -5.70
C ILE A 54 -7.97 -9.95 -6.40
N GLU A 55 -8.64 -8.95 -5.83
CA GLU A 55 -9.84 -8.40 -6.44
C GLU A 55 -9.47 -7.54 -7.65
N LEU A 56 -10.16 -7.75 -8.78
CA LEU A 56 -9.91 -6.97 -10.00
C LEU A 56 -10.13 -5.47 -9.79
N ILE A 57 -11.06 -5.09 -8.89
CA ILE A 57 -11.35 -3.69 -8.57
C ILE A 57 -10.18 -2.95 -7.91
N ASP A 58 -9.29 -3.70 -7.24
CA ASP A 58 -8.07 -3.16 -6.65
C ASP A 58 -6.99 -2.88 -7.71
N LEU A 59 -7.12 -3.46 -8.92
CA LEU A 59 -6.13 -3.38 -9.98
C LEU A 59 -6.47 -2.32 -11.03
N GLN A 60 -6.16 -1.05 -10.73
CA GLN A 60 -6.41 0.12 -11.59
C GLN A 60 -5.29 0.49 -12.59
N LYS A 61 -4.17 -0.24 -12.61
CA LYS A 61 -2.96 0.05 -13.39
C LYS A 61 -2.53 -1.18 -14.17
N THR A 62 -1.63 -0.99 -15.13
CA THR A 62 -1.00 -2.09 -15.88
C THR A 62 0.28 -2.61 -15.23
N LYS A 63 0.89 -1.85 -14.32
CA LYS A 63 2.17 -2.21 -13.69
C LYS A 63 2.11 -2.04 -12.17
N TYR A 64 2.62 -3.02 -11.45
CA TYR A 64 2.60 -3.06 -9.98
C TYR A 64 3.94 -3.42 -9.38
N ASP A 65 4.28 -2.80 -8.26
CA ASP A 65 5.35 -3.28 -7.38
C ASP A 65 4.85 -4.53 -6.65
N ILE A 66 5.67 -5.57 -6.62
CA ILE A 66 5.41 -6.79 -5.85
C ILE A 66 6.57 -7.07 -4.91
N HIS A 67 6.22 -7.49 -3.70
CA HIS A 67 7.18 -7.88 -2.67
C HIS A 67 6.95 -9.34 -2.35
N PHE A 68 8.02 -10.13 -2.26
CA PHE A 68 7.92 -11.53 -1.88
C PHE A 68 9.13 -11.98 -1.09
N GLN A 69 8.97 -13.04 -0.32
CA GLN A 69 10.04 -13.64 0.45
C GLN A 69 10.29 -15.07 -0.05
N TYR A 70 11.56 -15.40 -0.26
CA TYR A 70 11.98 -16.75 -0.60
C TYR A 70 13.30 -17.07 0.11
N ASN A 71 13.40 -18.23 0.75
CA ASN A 71 14.59 -18.65 1.52
C ASN A 71 15.14 -17.56 2.46
N ASN A 72 14.26 -16.91 3.22
CA ASN A 72 14.59 -15.80 4.15
C ASN A 72 15.16 -14.53 3.50
N HIS A 73 15.11 -14.41 2.17
CA HIS A 73 15.49 -13.20 1.46
C HIS A 73 14.23 -12.46 0.97
N PHE A 74 14.23 -11.15 1.14
CA PHE A 74 13.19 -10.27 0.62
C PHE A 74 13.54 -9.81 -0.78
N TYR A 75 12.59 -9.94 -1.69
CA TYR A 75 12.70 -9.53 -3.08
C TYR A 75 11.63 -8.51 -3.40
N THR A 76 12.03 -7.53 -4.21
CA THR A 76 11.13 -6.53 -4.79
C THR A 76 11.25 -6.60 -6.30
N SER A 77 10.12 -6.69 -7.00
CA SER A 77 10.08 -6.73 -8.45
C SER A 77 8.83 -6.03 -8.97
N PHE A 78 8.69 -5.96 -10.29
CA PHE A 78 7.52 -5.39 -10.95
C PHE A 78 6.81 -6.44 -11.77
N ILE A 79 5.49 -6.49 -11.69
CA ILE A 79 4.68 -7.29 -12.61
C ILE A 79 3.93 -6.35 -13.55
N LYS A 80 3.72 -6.81 -14.78
CA LYS A 80 2.85 -6.15 -15.75
C LYS A 80 1.65 -7.04 -16.04
N ILE A 81 0.45 -6.49 -15.95
CA ILE A 81 -0.78 -7.20 -16.32
C ILE A 81 -0.85 -7.29 -17.85
N GLN A 82 -1.00 -8.50 -18.39
CA GLN A 82 -1.17 -8.75 -19.81
C GLN A 82 -2.64 -8.99 -20.18
N GLU A 83 -3.31 -9.85 -19.40
CA GLU A 83 -4.68 -10.30 -19.70
C GLU A 83 -5.42 -10.67 -18.41
N ILE A 84 -6.74 -10.56 -18.43
CA ILE A 84 -7.63 -11.01 -17.35
C ILE A 84 -8.58 -12.04 -17.95
N ALA A 85 -8.52 -13.28 -17.46
CA ALA A 85 -9.33 -14.40 -17.96
C ALA A 85 -9.72 -15.34 -16.81
N ASN A 86 -11.00 -15.72 -16.74
CA ASN A 86 -11.51 -16.73 -15.78
C ASN A 86 -11.06 -16.51 -14.33
N GLU A 87 -11.21 -15.30 -13.80
CA GLU A 87 -10.80 -14.91 -12.42
C GLU A 87 -9.29 -15.02 -12.14
N ARG A 88 -8.49 -15.21 -13.18
CA ARG A 88 -7.02 -15.19 -13.13
C ARG A 88 -6.50 -14.03 -13.95
N ILE A 89 -5.34 -13.53 -13.56
CA ILE A 89 -4.71 -12.41 -14.22
C ILE A 89 -3.36 -12.86 -14.74
N LYS A 90 -3.19 -12.88 -16.05
CA LYS A 90 -1.92 -13.17 -16.68
C LYS A 90 -0.98 -12.01 -16.44
N ILE A 91 0.20 -12.31 -15.94
CA ILE A 91 1.21 -11.32 -15.60
C ILE A 91 2.54 -11.63 -16.29
N GLU A 92 3.29 -10.58 -16.59
CA GLU A 92 4.61 -10.66 -17.19
C GLU A 92 5.66 -10.21 -16.17
N ASN A 93 6.61 -11.10 -15.91
CA ASN A 93 7.85 -10.79 -15.19
C ASN A 93 8.89 -11.89 -15.48
N ASN A 94 9.78 -11.63 -16.44
CA ASN A 94 10.77 -12.60 -16.91
C ASN A 94 11.73 -13.04 -15.80
N GLN A 95 12.13 -12.11 -14.92
CA GLN A 95 13.03 -12.41 -13.81
C GLN A 95 12.36 -13.33 -12.79
N LEU A 96 11.11 -13.05 -12.44
CA LEU A 96 10.35 -13.89 -11.53
C LEU A 96 10.08 -15.27 -12.12
N LEU A 97 9.73 -15.32 -13.42
CA LEU A 97 9.53 -16.57 -14.14
C LEU A 97 10.81 -17.41 -14.10
N GLU A 98 11.96 -16.80 -14.40
CA GLU A 98 13.26 -17.47 -14.34
C GLU A 98 13.58 -17.98 -12.94
N ILE A 99 13.37 -17.18 -11.89
CA ILE A 99 13.58 -17.60 -10.49
C ILE A 99 12.67 -18.78 -10.15
N MET A 100 11.37 -18.70 -10.46
CA MET A 100 10.43 -19.78 -10.20
C MET A 100 10.79 -21.05 -10.98
N SER A 101 11.27 -20.91 -12.22
CA SER A 101 11.72 -22.03 -13.04
C SER A 101 13.00 -22.68 -12.52
N GLN A 102 14.04 -21.89 -12.25
CA GLN A 102 15.31 -22.40 -11.72
C GLN A 102 15.18 -23.05 -10.33
N LYS A 103 14.20 -22.61 -9.54
CA LYS A 103 13.95 -23.11 -8.18
C LYS A 103 12.81 -24.13 -8.11
N ASN A 104 12.24 -24.56 -9.23
CA ASN A 104 11.11 -25.49 -9.30
C ASN A 104 9.91 -25.06 -8.43
N LEU A 105 9.63 -23.76 -8.39
CA LEU A 105 8.48 -23.18 -7.69
C LEU A 105 7.27 -23.15 -8.64
N TYR A 106 6.15 -23.66 -8.16
CA TYR A 106 4.87 -23.63 -8.89
C TYR A 106 3.93 -22.54 -8.36
N ASN A 107 4.12 -22.13 -7.11
CA ASN A 107 3.38 -21.03 -6.52
C ASN A 107 4.31 -20.15 -5.67
N LEU A 108 3.90 -18.90 -5.49
CA LEU A 108 4.60 -17.94 -4.66
C LEU A 108 3.58 -16.96 -4.06
N THR A 109 3.63 -16.78 -2.75
CA THR A 109 2.86 -15.72 -2.09
C THR A 109 3.58 -14.40 -2.26
N ILE A 110 2.84 -13.40 -2.73
CA ILE A 110 3.36 -12.06 -2.95
C ILE A 110 2.46 -11.01 -2.30
N PHE A 111 3.03 -9.84 -2.04
CA PHE A 111 2.31 -8.65 -1.65
C PHE A 111 2.38 -7.64 -2.79
N VAL A 112 1.23 -7.39 -3.43
CA VAL A 112 1.07 -6.40 -4.47
C VAL A 112 0.85 -5.05 -3.81
N LYS A 113 1.69 -4.06 -4.12
CA LYS A 113 1.50 -2.69 -3.68
C LYS A 113 0.47 -2.02 -4.58
N LEU A 114 -0.68 -1.74 -4.00
CA LEU A 114 -1.80 -1.07 -4.66
C LEU A 114 -1.66 0.45 -4.57
N ASP A 115 -2.75 1.14 -4.91
CA ASP A 115 -2.82 2.59 -4.82
C ASP A 115 -2.71 3.14 -3.42
N GLN A 116 -2.18 4.36 -3.37
CA GLN A 116 -2.09 5.12 -2.14
C GLN A 116 -3.47 5.60 -1.72
N VAL A 117 -3.83 5.33 -0.46
CA VAL A 117 -5.06 5.84 0.15
C VAL A 117 -4.70 6.87 1.20
N ASN A 118 -5.46 7.97 1.26
CA ASN A 118 -5.31 8.95 2.33
C ASN A 118 -6.01 8.43 3.60
N PHE A 119 -5.71 9.08 4.73
CA PHE A 119 -6.28 8.71 6.02
C PHE A 119 -7.82 8.72 6.03
N ILE A 120 -8.44 9.67 5.30
CA ILE A 120 -9.91 9.76 5.18
C ILE A 120 -10.49 8.52 4.50
N LYS A 121 -9.95 8.11 3.35
CA LYS A 121 -10.42 6.93 2.63
C LYS A 121 -10.22 5.65 3.45
N LEU A 122 -9.12 5.58 4.20
CA LEU A 122 -8.85 4.48 5.12
C LEU A 122 -9.93 4.40 6.22
N LEU A 123 -10.26 5.52 6.88
CA LEU A 123 -11.34 5.57 7.88
C LEU A 123 -12.70 5.16 7.33
N LEU A 124 -13.06 5.62 6.13
CA LEU A 124 -14.34 5.25 5.49
C LEU A 124 -14.41 3.77 5.14
N THR A 125 -13.28 3.11 4.88
CA THR A 125 -13.24 1.68 4.56
C THR A 125 -13.47 0.80 5.79
N PHE A 126 -13.19 1.28 7.00
CA PHE A 126 -13.44 0.54 8.25
C PHE A 126 -14.89 0.62 8.75
N ASN A 127 -15.69 1.54 8.21
CA ASN A 127 -17.07 1.77 8.64
C ASN A 127 -18.12 1.07 7.75
N ASN A 128 -17.70 0.33 6.74
CA ASN A 128 -18.54 -0.51 5.88
C ASN A 128 -18.15 -1.97 6.05
#